data_AF-A0A6V7WJX9-F1
#
_entry.id   AF-A0A6V7WJX9-F1
#
_cell.length_a   1.000
_cell.length_b   1.000
_cell.length_c   1.000
_cell.angle_alpha   90.00
_cell.angle_beta   90.00
_cell.angle_gamma   90.00
#
_symmetry.space_group_name_H-M   'P 1'
#
loop_
_entity.id
_entity.type
_entity.pdbx_description
1 polymer ?
#
loop_
_entity_poly.entity_id
_entity_poly.type
_entity_poly.pdbx_seq_one_letter_code
_entity_poly.pdbx_strand_id
1 'polypeptide(L)'
;MVLDVMRASKTTAKPKDKDKKYGTIIGIDLGTTYSCVGVYKNGRVEIIANDQGNRITPSYVAFTENGERLIGDAAKNQLTLNPENTIFDAKRLIGREFTDKTVQDDMKLWPFGVADKANKPHIKANVNGEIKQFAPEEISAMVLGKMKEIAEAYLGHEVTHAVVTVPAYFNDAQRQATKDAGTISGLNVVRIINEPTAAAIAYGLDKKEGERNILVFDLGGGTFDVSLLTIDNGVFEVLATNGDTHLGGEDFDQRTMEYFIKLIKKKTGKDLRKDNRAVQKLRREVEKAKRALSVQHQVKMEVESLIDGIDFSETLTRAKFEELNMDLFRGTLKPVQKVLEDADMKKDDIHEIVLVGGSTRIPKIQQLLKDFFNGKEPSRAINLDEAVAGAAVQTSVADGS
;
A
#
# COMPACT_ATOMS: atom_id res chain seq x y z
N MET A 1 57.97 43.33 -26.74
CA MET A 1 58.10 42.84 -25.34
C MET A 1 56.95 43.45 -24.58
N VAL A 2 55.78 42.81 -24.44
CA VAL A 2 55.49 41.54 -23.70
C VAL A 2 55.90 41.73 -22.22
N LEU A 3 55.07 41.62 -21.18
CA LEU A 3 53.96 40.71 -20.89
C LEU A 3 52.95 41.36 -19.93
N ASP A 4 51.68 41.12 -20.24
CA ASP A 4 50.50 41.18 -19.37
C ASP A 4 50.60 40.11 -18.26
N VAL A 5 50.28 40.42 -17.00
CA VAL A 5 50.06 39.39 -15.97
C VAL A 5 48.80 39.72 -15.18
N MET A 6 47.73 39.03 -15.59
CA MET A 6 46.44 38.89 -14.94
C MET A 6 46.56 38.53 -13.45
N ARG A 7 45.89 39.29 -12.57
CA ARG A 7 45.51 38.82 -11.23
C ARG A 7 44.15 38.15 -11.31
N ALA A 8 44.16 36.82 -11.35
CA ALA A 8 42.95 35.99 -11.27
C ALA A 8 42.29 36.12 -9.89
N SER A 9 41.00 36.46 -9.90
CA SER A 9 40.09 36.34 -8.77
C SER A 9 40.02 34.88 -8.31
N LYS A 10 40.33 34.62 -7.04
CA LYS A 10 40.09 33.32 -6.40
C LYS A 10 38.59 33.16 -6.18
N THR A 11 37.90 32.57 -7.16
CA THR A 11 36.62 31.93 -6.94
C THR A 11 36.83 30.76 -5.98
N THR A 12 36.34 30.89 -4.75
CA THR A 12 36.17 29.77 -3.83
C THR A 12 35.15 28.82 -4.44
N ALA A 13 35.63 27.78 -5.12
CA ALA A 13 34.80 26.68 -5.57
C ALA A 13 34.04 26.09 -4.37
N LYS A 14 32.71 26.03 -4.49
CA LYS A 14 31.89 25.17 -3.61
C LYS A 14 32.48 23.75 -3.67
N PRO A 15 32.53 23.02 -2.54
CA PRO A 15 32.99 21.64 -2.57
C PRO A 15 32.11 20.88 -3.58
N LYS A 16 32.74 20.30 -4.60
CA LYS A 16 32.08 19.36 -5.50
C LYS A 16 31.61 18.19 -4.63
N ASP A 17 30.31 17.96 -4.66
CA ASP A 17 29.66 16.82 -4.04
C ASP A 17 30.40 15.55 -4.52
N LYS A 18 30.97 14.80 -3.59
CA LYS A 18 31.76 13.61 -3.91
C LYS A 18 30.81 12.58 -4.54
N ASP A 19 31.16 12.14 -5.76
CA ASP A 19 30.60 11.02 -6.54
C ASP A 19 29.33 10.37 -5.99
N LYS A 20 28.17 11.02 -6.17
CA LYS A 20 26.90 10.30 -6.07
C LYS A 20 26.80 9.34 -7.24
N LYS A 21 26.77 8.04 -6.94
CA LYS A 21 26.69 6.96 -7.95
C LYS A 21 25.41 7.03 -8.77
N TYR A 22 24.37 7.67 -8.24
CA TYR A 22 23.07 7.88 -8.87
C TYR A 22 22.60 9.34 -8.67
N GLY A 23 21.65 9.81 -9.49
CA GLY A 23 20.88 11.03 -9.18
C GLY A 23 19.96 10.82 -7.96
N THR A 24 19.08 11.77 -7.64
CA THR A 24 18.13 11.59 -6.52
C THR A 24 17.35 10.27 -6.66
N ILE A 25 17.51 9.37 -5.70
CA ILE A 25 16.73 8.14 -5.60
C ILE A 25 15.53 8.39 -4.67
N ILE A 26 14.34 8.00 -5.10
CA ILE A 26 13.11 8.07 -4.31
C ILE A 26 12.74 6.71 -3.69
N GLY A 27 12.09 6.73 -2.54
CA GLY A 27 11.45 5.55 -1.95
C GLY A 27 9.97 5.53 -2.32
N ILE A 28 9.48 4.42 -2.86
CA ILE A 28 8.07 4.23 -3.20
C ILE A 28 7.52 3.03 -2.44
N ASP A 29 6.41 3.25 -1.73
CA ASP A 29 5.56 2.19 -1.25
C ASP A 29 4.46 1.93 -2.26
N LEU A 30 4.54 0.81 -2.96
CA LEU A 30 3.53 0.38 -3.92
C LEU A 30 2.50 -0.49 -3.19
N GLY A 31 1.61 0.11 -2.41
CA GLY A 31 0.56 -0.63 -1.68
C GLY A 31 -0.62 -1.07 -2.55
N THR A 32 -1.40 -2.02 -2.04
CA THR A 32 -2.57 -2.61 -2.75
C THR A 32 -3.64 -1.56 -3.08
N THR A 33 -4.01 -0.76 -2.08
CA THR A 33 -5.09 0.24 -2.19
C THR A 33 -4.58 1.67 -2.33
N TYR A 34 -3.41 1.95 -1.76
CA TYR A 34 -2.76 3.26 -1.75
C TYR A 34 -1.26 3.08 -1.93
N SER A 35 -0.65 4.00 -2.64
CA SER A 35 0.80 4.15 -2.76
C SER A 35 1.26 5.43 -2.11
N CYS A 36 2.52 5.48 -1.72
CA CYS A 36 3.14 6.64 -1.12
C CYS A 36 4.57 6.80 -1.67
N VAL A 37 5.06 8.04 -1.74
CA VAL A 37 6.40 8.34 -2.24
C VAL A 37 7.09 9.33 -1.32
N GLY A 38 8.38 9.10 -1.10
CA GLY A 38 9.20 9.89 -0.20
C GLY A 38 10.63 9.99 -0.70
N VAL A 39 11.33 10.98 -0.18
CA VAL A 39 12.74 11.24 -0.50
C VAL A 39 13.51 11.51 0.79
N TYR A 40 14.73 11.00 0.87
CA TYR A 40 15.65 11.37 1.94
C TYR A 40 16.44 12.61 1.53
N LYS A 41 16.23 13.71 2.23
CA LYS A 41 16.83 15.01 1.92
C LYS A 41 17.12 15.77 3.21
N ASN A 42 18.26 16.44 3.27
CA ASN A 42 18.69 17.24 4.43
C ASN A 42 18.70 16.45 5.76
N GLY A 43 19.11 15.18 5.72
CA GLY A 43 19.21 14.33 6.91
C GLY A 43 17.88 13.85 7.47
N ARG A 44 16.78 13.95 6.72
CA ARG A 44 15.46 13.46 7.12
C ARG A 44 14.69 12.90 5.93
N VAL A 45 13.69 12.09 6.24
CA VAL A 45 12.67 11.66 5.27
C VAL A 45 11.67 12.80 5.08
N GLU A 46 11.34 13.08 3.82
CA GLU A 46 10.21 13.92 3.44
C GLU A 46 9.21 13.07 2.63
N ILE A 47 8.00 12.89 3.18
CA ILE A 47 6.89 12.26 2.46
C ILE A 47 6.24 13.31 1.57
N ILE A 48 6.11 12.99 0.28
CA ILE A 48 5.71 13.96 -0.74
C ILE A 48 4.20 13.89 -0.94
N ALA A 49 3.54 15.04 -0.85
CA ALA A 49 2.12 15.15 -1.14
C ALA A 49 1.87 15.22 -2.65
N ASN A 50 0.76 14.63 -3.12
CA ASN A 50 0.35 14.71 -4.51
C ASN A 50 -0.27 16.08 -4.86
N ASP A 51 -0.73 16.23 -6.10
CA ASP A 51 -1.36 17.44 -6.64
C ASP A 51 -2.64 17.88 -5.89
N GLN A 52 -3.26 17.01 -5.10
CA GLN A 52 -4.40 17.31 -4.24
C GLN A 52 -4.01 17.55 -2.77
N GLY A 53 -2.72 17.52 -2.44
CA GLY A 53 -2.21 17.66 -1.08
C GLY A 53 -2.25 16.38 -0.23
N ASN A 54 -2.60 15.23 -0.82
CA ASN A 54 -2.65 13.95 -0.12
C ASN A 54 -1.26 13.30 -0.08
N ARG A 55 -0.83 12.82 1.09
CA ARG A 55 0.45 12.11 1.27
C ARG A 55 0.45 10.66 0.81
N ILE A 56 -0.74 10.13 0.54
CA ILE A 56 -0.95 8.81 -0.05
C ILE A 56 -1.86 8.99 -1.26
N THR A 57 -1.59 8.24 -2.33
CA THR A 57 -2.36 8.30 -3.58
C THR A 57 -3.01 6.95 -3.82
N PRO A 58 -4.32 6.87 -4.16
CA PRO A 58 -4.96 5.59 -4.46
C PRO A 58 -4.23 4.81 -5.56
N SER A 59 -4.08 3.50 -5.38
CA SER A 59 -3.52 2.59 -6.40
C SER A 59 -4.56 2.24 -7.47
N TYR A 60 -5.12 3.28 -8.10
CA TYR A 60 -6.22 3.19 -9.06
C TYR A 60 -5.79 3.70 -10.42
N VAL A 61 -6.22 3.02 -11.47
CA VAL A 61 -6.06 3.44 -12.87
C VAL A 61 -7.41 3.36 -13.55
N ALA A 62 -7.81 4.38 -14.30
CA ALA A 62 -9.03 4.33 -15.09
C ALA A 62 -8.77 4.76 -16.53
N PHE A 63 -9.52 4.15 -17.45
CA PHE A 63 -9.56 4.53 -18.86
C PHE A 63 -10.93 5.11 -19.15
N THR A 64 -10.97 6.36 -19.58
CA THR A 64 -12.20 7.07 -19.94
C THR A 64 -12.63 6.71 -21.38
N GLU A 65 -13.86 7.08 -21.74
CA GLU A 65 -14.40 6.84 -23.09
C GLU A 65 -13.59 7.52 -24.20
N ASN A 66 -13.05 8.72 -23.94
CA ASN A 66 -12.17 9.44 -24.87
C ASN A 66 -10.72 8.93 -24.89
N GLY A 67 -10.41 7.83 -24.19
CA GLY A 67 -9.09 7.22 -24.14
C GLY A 67 -8.08 7.90 -23.22
N GLU A 68 -8.52 8.87 -22.40
CA GLU A 68 -7.70 9.47 -21.35
C GLU A 68 -7.45 8.44 -20.23
N ARG A 69 -6.22 8.44 -19.72
CA ARG A 69 -5.82 7.60 -18.59
C ARG A 69 -5.76 8.43 -17.33
N LEU A 70 -6.65 8.12 -16.38
CA LEU A 70 -6.66 8.71 -15.04
C LEU A 70 -5.91 7.79 -14.08
N ILE A 71 -5.17 8.35 -13.13
CA ILE A 71 -4.42 7.60 -12.12
C ILE A 71 -4.60 8.29 -10.76
N GLY A 72 -4.68 7.51 -9.68
CA GLY A 72 -4.79 8.06 -8.33
C GLY A 72 -6.18 8.54 -7.94
N ASP A 73 -6.25 9.69 -7.29
CA ASP A 73 -7.51 10.27 -6.80
C ASP A 73 -8.53 10.48 -7.92
N ALA A 74 -8.08 10.94 -9.09
CA ALA A 74 -8.94 11.14 -10.26
C ALA A 74 -9.62 9.83 -10.70
N ALA A 75 -8.86 8.74 -10.78
CA ALA A 75 -9.38 7.41 -11.14
C ALA A 75 -10.36 6.88 -10.10
N LYS A 76 -10.02 7.00 -8.80
CA LYS A 76 -10.88 6.55 -7.69
C LYS A 76 -12.20 7.33 -7.64
N ASN A 77 -12.17 8.64 -7.86
CA ASN A 77 -13.36 9.49 -7.80
C ASN A 77 -14.44 9.14 -8.83
N GLN A 78 -14.03 8.67 -10.02
CA GLN A 78 -14.96 8.30 -11.09
C GLN A 78 -15.36 6.81 -11.11
N LEU A 79 -14.89 5.99 -10.16
CA LEU A 79 -15.18 4.55 -10.05
C LEU A 79 -16.68 4.22 -10.19
N THR A 80 -17.56 5.00 -9.55
CA THR A 80 -19.00 4.75 -9.60
C THR A 80 -19.66 5.09 -10.94
N LEU A 81 -18.98 5.85 -11.80
CA LEU A 81 -19.47 6.21 -13.14
C LEU A 81 -18.94 5.26 -14.21
N ASN A 82 -17.74 4.71 -14.00
CA ASN A 82 -17.04 3.87 -14.97
C ASN A 82 -16.41 2.63 -14.30
N PRO A 83 -17.22 1.77 -13.64
CA PRO A 83 -16.68 0.71 -12.79
C PRO A 83 -15.88 -0.35 -13.56
N GLU A 84 -16.27 -0.66 -14.79
CA GLU A 84 -15.65 -1.75 -15.58
C GLU A 84 -14.29 -1.37 -16.18
N ASN A 85 -13.99 -0.06 -16.29
CA ASN A 85 -12.71 0.45 -16.79
C ASN A 85 -11.93 1.20 -15.70
N THR A 86 -12.25 0.97 -14.43
CA THR A 86 -11.51 1.48 -13.27
C THR A 86 -10.88 0.31 -12.54
N ILE A 87 -9.57 0.18 -12.68
CA ILE A 87 -8.75 -0.90 -12.17
C ILE A 87 -8.18 -0.50 -10.81
N PHE A 88 -8.27 -1.43 -9.86
CA PHE A 88 -7.68 -1.37 -8.52
C PHE A 88 -7.27 -2.78 -8.10
N ASP A 89 -6.60 -2.93 -6.95
CA ASP A 89 -6.10 -4.21 -6.43
C ASP A 89 -5.16 -4.98 -7.37
N ALA A 90 -4.52 -4.30 -8.35
CA ALA A 90 -3.61 -4.94 -9.29
C ALA A 90 -2.46 -5.70 -8.57
N LYS A 91 -2.07 -5.25 -7.37
CA LYS A 91 -1.09 -5.92 -6.51
C LYS A 91 -1.50 -7.33 -6.06
N ARG A 92 -2.80 -7.65 -6.03
CA ARG A 92 -3.28 -9.02 -5.76
C ARG A 92 -3.07 -9.96 -6.96
N LEU A 93 -2.91 -9.42 -8.18
CA LEU A 93 -2.70 -10.18 -9.41
C LEU A 93 -1.22 -10.31 -9.81
N ILE A 94 -0.39 -9.34 -9.42
CA ILE A 94 1.00 -9.25 -9.90
C ILE A 94 1.80 -10.51 -9.60
N GLY A 95 2.50 -11.03 -10.61
CA GLY A 95 3.33 -12.24 -10.51
C GLY A 95 2.59 -13.55 -10.23
N ARG A 96 1.24 -13.58 -10.33
CA ARG A 96 0.44 -14.79 -10.16
C ARG A 96 0.06 -15.44 -11.48
N GLU A 97 -0.32 -16.71 -11.39
CA GLU A 97 -0.95 -17.43 -12.48
C GLU A 97 -2.47 -17.20 -12.49
N PHE A 98 -3.07 -17.23 -13.67
CA PHE A 98 -4.51 -17.05 -13.83
C PHE A 98 -5.31 -18.11 -13.06
N THR A 99 -4.79 -19.34 -13.00
CA THR A 99 -5.43 -20.47 -12.34
C THR A 99 -5.25 -20.52 -10.83
N ASP A 100 -4.49 -19.59 -10.23
CA ASP A 100 -4.35 -19.49 -8.78
C ASP A 100 -5.74 -19.30 -8.13
N LYS A 101 -6.01 -20.07 -7.07
CA LYS A 101 -7.31 -20.07 -6.39
C LYS A 101 -7.67 -18.66 -5.91
N THR A 102 -6.69 -17.91 -5.42
CA THR A 102 -6.93 -16.56 -4.90
C THR A 102 -7.30 -15.59 -6.02
N VAL A 103 -6.66 -15.70 -7.19
CA VAL A 103 -7.03 -14.94 -8.40
C VAL A 103 -8.46 -15.27 -8.82
N GLN A 104 -8.83 -16.56 -8.85
CA GLN A 104 -10.17 -16.99 -9.22
C GLN A 104 -11.26 -16.51 -8.24
N ASP A 105 -10.92 -16.38 -6.96
CA ASP A 105 -11.86 -15.87 -5.95
C ASP A 105 -11.99 -14.35 -6.01
N ASP A 106 -10.87 -13.62 -6.14
CA ASP A 106 -10.87 -12.15 -6.23
C ASP A 106 -11.57 -11.65 -7.52
N MET A 107 -11.42 -12.35 -8.64
CA MET A 107 -12.10 -12.04 -9.90
C MET A 107 -13.63 -11.98 -9.79
N LYS A 108 -14.23 -12.65 -8.79
CA LYS A 108 -15.69 -12.62 -8.55
C LYS A 108 -16.14 -11.31 -7.89
N LEU A 109 -15.20 -10.53 -7.36
CA LEU A 109 -15.46 -9.33 -6.56
C LEU A 109 -15.19 -8.03 -7.33
N TRP A 110 -14.44 -8.11 -8.44
CA TRP A 110 -14.08 -6.95 -9.25
C TRP A 110 -15.12 -6.64 -10.32
N PRO A 111 -15.34 -5.33 -10.61
CA PRO A 111 -16.23 -4.91 -11.70
C PRO A 111 -15.55 -5.01 -13.08
N PHE A 112 -14.23 -5.03 -13.16
CA PHE A 112 -13.48 -5.13 -14.40
C PHE A 112 -13.21 -6.59 -14.78
N GLY A 113 -13.09 -6.86 -16.08
CA GLY A 113 -12.80 -8.20 -16.58
C GLY A 113 -11.34 -8.58 -16.44
N VAL A 114 -11.06 -9.87 -16.23
CA VAL A 114 -9.71 -10.44 -16.30
C VAL A 114 -9.72 -11.61 -17.29
N ALA A 115 -8.73 -11.66 -18.19
CA ALA A 115 -8.53 -12.70 -19.19
C ALA A 115 -7.33 -13.59 -18.82
N ASP A 116 -7.40 -14.85 -19.24
CA ASP A 116 -6.23 -15.70 -19.30
C ASP A 116 -5.44 -15.42 -20.58
N LYS A 117 -4.15 -15.13 -20.45
CA LYS A 117 -3.19 -15.11 -21.55
C LYS A 117 -1.97 -15.93 -21.17
N ALA A 118 -1.92 -17.17 -21.65
CA ALA A 118 -0.86 -18.13 -21.36
C ALA A 118 -0.66 -18.38 -19.84
N ASN A 119 -1.77 -18.66 -19.15
CA ASN A 119 -1.86 -18.86 -17.70
C ASN A 119 -1.46 -17.64 -16.87
N LYS A 120 -1.47 -16.43 -17.44
CA LYS A 120 -1.23 -15.17 -16.72
C LYS A 120 -2.48 -14.28 -16.77
N PRO A 121 -2.91 -13.71 -15.63
CA PRO A 121 -4.07 -12.82 -15.61
C PRO A 121 -3.75 -11.52 -16.35
N HIS A 122 -4.64 -11.09 -17.24
CA HIS A 122 -4.58 -9.79 -17.91
C HIS A 122 -5.88 -9.04 -17.70
N ILE A 123 -5.78 -7.81 -17.21
CA ILE A 123 -6.93 -6.96 -16.93
C ILE A 123 -7.46 -6.37 -18.24
N LYS A 124 -8.77 -6.52 -18.46
CA LYS A 124 -9.46 -5.98 -19.62
C LYS A 124 -9.95 -4.56 -19.31
N ALA A 125 -9.70 -3.64 -20.21
CA ALA A 125 -10.30 -2.30 -20.18
C ALA A 125 -10.61 -1.83 -21.60
N ASN A 126 -11.71 -1.11 -21.76
CA ASN A 126 -12.03 -0.40 -22.98
C ASN A 126 -11.22 0.91 -23.03
N VAL A 127 -10.38 1.04 -24.04
CA VAL A 127 -9.58 2.24 -24.31
C VAL A 127 -9.95 2.75 -25.68
N ASN A 128 -10.69 3.87 -25.72
CA ASN A 128 -11.12 4.51 -26.97
C ASN A 128 -11.92 3.57 -27.90
N GLY A 129 -12.83 2.77 -27.34
CA GLY A 129 -13.68 1.83 -28.08
C GLY A 129 -13.07 0.45 -28.29
N GLU A 130 -11.80 0.23 -27.95
CA GLU A 130 -11.11 -1.04 -28.12
C GLU A 130 -10.87 -1.74 -26.77
N ILE A 131 -11.19 -3.03 -26.68
CA ILE A 131 -10.85 -3.84 -25.50
C ILE A 131 -9.36 -4.15 -25.53
N LYS A 132 -8.60 -3.49 -24.65
CA LYS A 132 -7.19 -3.78 -24.40
C LYS A 132 -7.03 -4.71 -23.21
N GLN A 133 -5.94 -5.46 -23.22
CA GLN A 133 -5.55 -6.37 -22.16
C GLN A 133 -4.21 -5.92 -21.60
N PHE A 134 -4.17 -5.61 -20.31
CA PHE A 134 -2.99 -5.14 -19.60
C PHE A 134 -2.52 -6.21 -18.61
N ALA A 135 -1.23 -6.48 -18.60
CA ALA A 135 -0.62 -7.24 -17.53
C ALA A 135 -0.70 -6.43 -16.20
N PRO A 136 -0.80 -7.08 -15.02
CA PRO A 136 -0.80 -6.38 -13.73
C PRO A 136 0.42 -5.46 -13.53
N GLU A 137 1.55 -5.83 -14.12
CA GLU A 137 2.79 -5.06 -14.16
C GLU A 137 2.60 -3.72 -14.89
N GLU A 138 1.85 -3.70 -15.99
CA GLU A 138 1.56 -2.46 -16.74
C GLU A 138 0.68 -1.51 -15.94
N ILE A 139 -0.34 -2.04 -15.25
CA ILE A 139 -1.20 -1.23 -14.36
C ILE A 139 -0.39 -0.69 -13.18
N SER A 140 0.45 -1.52 -12.56
CA SER A 140 1.33 -1.11 -11.48
C SER A 140 2.36 -0.07 -11.94
N ALA A 141 2.87 -0.19 -13.18
CA ALA A 141 3.77 0.78 -13.79
C ALA A 141 3.11 2.16 -13.98
N MET A 142 1.80 2.20 -14.27
CA MET A 142 1.05 3.46 -14.33
C MET A 142 0.99 4.13 -12.96
N VAL A 143 0.75 3.36 -11.89
CA VAL A 143 0.78 3.88 -10.50
C VAL A 143 2.18 4.37 -10.13
N LEU A 144 3.23 3.59 -10.43
CA LEU A 144 4.63 4.00 -10.21
C LEU A 144 5.01 5.25 -11.02
N GLY A 145 4.51 5.36 -12.25
CA GLY A 145 4.66 6.56 -13.09
C GLY A 145 4.05 7.79 -12.42
N LYS A 146 2.85 7.67 -11.83
CA LYS A 146 2.24 8.76 -11.06
C LYS A 146 3.06 9.10 -9.81
N MET A 147 3.65 8.11 -9.12
CA MET A 147 4.52 8.37 -7.96
C MET A 147 5.80 9.10 -8.36
N LYS A 148 6.38 8.73 -9.51
CA LYS A 148 7.50 9.43 -10.14
C LYS A 148 7.12 10.89 -10.45
N GLU A 149 6.01 11.12 -11.14
CA GLU A 149 5.52 12.47 -11.48
C GLU A 149 5.33 13.35 -10.24
N ILE A 150 4.77 12.81 -9.16
CA ILE A 150 4.60 13.51 -7.88
C ILE A 150 5.96 13.92 -7.30
N ALA A 151 6.94 13.01 -7.31
CA ALA A 151 8.28 13.31 -6.82
C ALA A 151 9.00 14.34 -7.71
N GLU A 152 8.87 14.25 -9.03
CA GLU A 152 9.45 15.19 -9.99
C GLU A 152 8.87 16.60 -9.82
N ALA A 153 7.55 16.71 -9.63
CA ALA A 153 6.89 17.98 -9.36
C ALA A 153 7.40 18.63 -8.06
N TYR A 154 7.67 17.83 -7.03
CA TYR A 154 8.24 18.30 -5.76
C TYR A 154 9.72 18.68 -5.86
N LEU A 155 10.51 17.89 -6.58
CA LEU A 155 11.97 18.06 -6.67
C LEU A 155 12.39 19.09 -7.73
N GLY A 156 11.53 19.35 -8.73
CA GLY A 156 11.79 20.28 -9.83
C GLY A 156 12.74 19.74 -10.91
N HIS A 157 12.98 18.43 -10.94
CA HIS A 157 13.83 17.76 -11.93
C HIS A 157 13.41 16.31 -12.13
N GLU A 158 13.87 15.68 -13.21
CA GLU A 158 13.58 14.28 -13.55
C GLU A 158 14.11 13.29 -12.48
N VAL A 159 13.36 12.24 -12.21
CA VAL A 159 13.71 11.14 -11.31
C VAL A 159 13.80 9.84 -12.09
N THR A 160 14.96 9.18 -12.02
CA THR A 160 15.23 7.98 -12.81
C THR A 160 15.49 6.74 -11.97
N HIS A 161 15.60 6.86 -10.64
CA HIS A 161 16.00 5.78 -9.75
C HIS A 161 15.03 5.68 -8.56
N ALA A 162 14.68 4.46 -8.18
CA ALA A 162 13.81 4.23 -7.04
C ALA A 162 14.17 2.97 -6.24
N VAL A 163 13.82 2.98 -4.96
CA VAL A 163 13.65 1.79 -4.13
C VAL A 163 12.15 1.54 -4.00
N VAL A 164 11.69 0.33 -4.31
CA VAL A 164 10.26 -0.02 -4.27
C VAL A 164 10.02 -1.09 -3.20
N THR A 165 8.99 -0.91 -2.38
CA THR A 165 8.62 -1.89 -1.35
C THR A 165 7.78 -3.04 -1.94
N VAL A 166 7.86 -4.20 -1.29
CA VAL A 166 6.98 -5.35 -1.53
C VAL A 166 6.65 -6.05 -0.20
N PRO A 167 5.54 -6.80 -0.11
CA PRO A 167 5.26 -7.68 1.01
C PRO A 167 6.42 -8.63 1.25
N ALA A 168 6.72 -8.94 2.52
CA ALA A 168 7.84 -9.82 2.81
C ALA A 168 7.61 -11.24 2.28
N TYR A 169 6.34 -11.67 2.24
CA TYR A 169 5.92 -12.97 1.71
C TYR A 169 5.77 -13.04 0.18
N PHE A 170 6.12 -11.98 -0.56
CA PHE A 170 6.18 -12.07 -2.02
C PHE A 170 7.26 -13.05 -2.46
N ASN A 171 6.87 -13.96 -3.36
CA ASN A 171 7.79 -14.89 -4.01
C ASN A 171 8.62 -14.20 -5.11
N ASP A 172 9.57 -14.94 -5.69
CA ASP A 172 10.48 -14.41 -6.71
C ASP A 172 9.75 -13.87 -7.95
N ALA A 173 8.68 -14.53 -8.39
CA ALA A 173 7.89 -14.09 -9.55
C ALA A 173 7.19 -12.76 -9.27
N GLN A 174 6.62 -12.58 -8.08
CA GLN A 174 5.97 -11.34 -7.68
C GLN A 174 6.98 -10.20 -7.52
N ARG A 175 8.15 -10.46 -6.93
CA ARG A 175 9.25 -9.49 -6.81
C ARG A 175 9.75 -9.04 -8.17
N GLN A 176 9.96 -9.98 -9.08
CA GLN A 176 10.41 -9.68 -10.43
C GLN A 176 9.35 -8.88 -11.19
N ALA A 177 8.07 -9.25 -11.10
CA ALA A 177 6.98 -8.54 -11.72
C ALA A 177 6.85 -7.08 -11.20
N THR A 178 7.04 -6.84 -9.90
CA THR A 178 7.09 -5.47 -9.35
C THR A 178 8.29 -4.68 -9.88
N LYS A 179 9.46 -5.32 -10.02
CA LYS A 179 10.65 -4.70 -10.63
C LYS A 179 10.44 -4.35 -12.10
N ASP A 180 9.75 -5.23 -12.85
CA ASP A 180 9.39 -5.02 -14.25
C ASP A 180 8.42 -3.83 -14.36
N ALA A 181 7.43 -3.73 -13.47
CA ALA A 181 6.56 -2.56 -13.39
C ALA A 181 7.34 -1.24 -13.20
N GLY A 182 8.34 -1.24 -12.32
CA GLY A 182 9.24 -0.10 -12.16
C GLY A 182 10.00 0.24 -13.45
N THR A 183 10.53 -0.77 -14.13
CA THR A 183 11.21 -0.60 -15.43
C THR A 183 10.29 -0.01 -16.49
N ILE A 184 9.05 -0.52 -16.61
CA ILE A 184 8.02 -0.03 -17.55
C ILE A 184 7.67 1.44 -17.25
N SER A 185 7.68 1.84 -15.97
CA SER A 185 7.44 3.23 -15.56
C SER A 185 8.62 4.19 -15.83
N GLY A 186 9.72 3.70 -16.39
CA GLY A 186 10.93 4.49 -16.64
C GLY A 186 11.76 4.75 -15.38
N LEU A 187 11.65 3.88 -14.36
CA LEU A 187 12.47 3.90 -13.17
C LEU A 187 13.49 2.74 -13.21
N ASN A 188 14.75 3.05 -12.91
CA ASN A 188 15.73 2.07 -12.51
C ASN A 188 15.47 1.67 -11.06
N VAL A 189 14.91 0.48 -10.85
CA VAL A 189 14.65 -0.07 -9.52
C VAL A 189 15.96 -0.58 -8.93
N VAL A 190 16.60 0.28 -8.13
CA VAL A 190 17.92 0.02 -7.53
C VAL A 190 17.84 -1.13 -6.54
N ARG A 191 16.73 -1.21 -5.80
CA ARG A 191 16.48 -2.27 -4.81
C ARG A 191 14.98 -2.49 -4.62
N ILE A 192 14.62 -3.75 -4.45
CA ILE A 192 13.34 -4.15 -3.86
C ILE A 192 13.58 -4.38 -2.37
N ILE A 193 12.78 -3.76 -1.51
CA ILE A 193 12.86 -3.93 -0.05
C ILE A 193 11.55 -4.48 0.49
N ASN A 194 11.62 -5.30 1.53
CA ASN A 194 10.42 -5.77 2.21
C ASN A 194 9.77 -4.61 2.99
N GLU A 195 8.44 -4.48 2.90
CA GLU A 195 7.63 -3.52 3.65
C GLU A 195 7.95 -3.50 5.15
N PRO A 196 7.96 -4.65 5.87
CA PRO A 196 8.27 -4.64 7.30
C PRO A 196 9.72 -4.27 7.61
N THR A 197 10.68 -4.59 6.72
CA THR A 197 12.06 -4.13 6.87
C THR A 197 12.17 -2.62 6.67
N ALA A 198 11.46 -2.06 5.70
CA ALA A 198 11.40 -0.62 5.50
C ALA A 198 10.79 0.07 6.73
N ALA A 199 9.68 -0.44 7.26
CA ALA A 199 9.08 0.09 8.49
C ALA A 199 10.04 0.00 9.69
N ALA A 200 10.78 -1.10 9.85
CA ALA A 200 11.79 -1.22 10.88
C ALA A 200 12.92 -0.18 10.72
N ILE A 201 13.42 0.04 9.51
CA ILE A 201 14.43 1.08 9.23
C ILE A 201 13.87 2.46 9.64
N ALA A 202 12.64 2.78 9.27
CA ALA A 202 11.99 4.03 9.66
C ALA A 202 11.88 4.17 11.20
N TYR A 203 11.66 3.07 11.91
CA TYR A 203 11.59 3.04 13.37
C TYR A 203 12.95 3.23 14.04
N GLY A 204 13.96 2.51 13.55
CA GLY A 204 15.21 2.23 14.24
C GLY A 204 16.32 3.24 14.00
N LEU A 205 16.17 4.15 13.03
CA LEU A 205 17.20 5.13 12.64
C LEU A 205 17.82 5.91 13.79
N ASP A 206 16.99 6.34 14.76
CA ASP A 206 17.44 7.14 15.89
C ASP A 206 17.65 6.32 17.18
N LYS A 207 17.42 5.00 17.14
CA LYS A 207 17.51 4.13 18.32
C LYS A 207 18.94 3.64 18.51
N LYS A 208 19.61 4.16 19.55
CA LYS A 208 20.99 3.80 19.94
C LYS A 208 21.06 2.89 21.17
N GLU A 209 19.93 2.30 21.55
CA GLU A 209 19.80 1.52 22.79
C GLU A 209 19.95 0.03 22.53
N GLY A 210 21.18 -0.49 22.65
CA GLY A 210 21.48 -1.93 22.70
C GLY A 210 20.85 -2.78 21.60
N GLU A 211 20.91 -4.11 21.79
CA GLU A 211 20.18 -5.04 20.95
C GLU A 211 18.69 -5.07 21.35
N ARG A 212 17.79 -4.95 20.39
CA ARG A 212 16.33 -4.95 20.61
C ARG A 212 15.60 -5.82 19.59
N ASN A 213 14.73 -6.68 20.10
CA ASN A 213 13.78 -7.48 19.31
C ASN A 213 12.50 -6.70 19.04
N ILE A 214 12.17 -6.53 17.77
CA ILE A 214 11.05 -5.72 17.30
C ILE A 214 10.16 -6.56 16.42
N LEU A 215 8.89 -6.62 16.79
CA LEU A 215 7.87 -7.24 15.97
C LEU A 215 7.16 -6.18 15.15
N VAL A 216 7.27 -6.27 13.83
CA VAL A 216 6.51 -5.44 12.90
C VAL A 216 5.24 -6.19 12.53
N PHE A 217 4.09 -5.57 12.78
CA PHE A 217 2.76 -6.06 12.42
C PHE A 217 2.21 -5.13 11.34
N ASP A 218 2.25 -5.58 10.09
CA ASP A 218 1.83 -4.82 8.92
C ASP A 218 0.51 -5.35 8.36
N LEU A 219 -0.59 -4.62 8.59
CA LEU A 219 -1.91 -4.97 8.07
C LEU A 219 -2.40 -3.86 7.14
N GLY A 220 -2.20 -4.08 5.85
CA GLY A 220 -2.51 -3.12 4.80
C GLY A 220 -3.94 -3.23 4.26
N GLY A 221 -4.10 -2.78 3.00
CA GLY A 221 -5.36 -2.84 2.26
C GLY A 221 -5.69 -4.24 1.73
N GLY A 222 -4.68 -5.07 1.43
CA GLY A 222 -4.92 -6.43 0.96
C GLY A 222 -3.80 -7.43 1.21
N THR A 223 -2.80 -7.06 2.01
CA THR A 223 -1.71 -7.91 2.45
C THR A 223 -1.54 -7.77 3.96
N PHE A 224 -1.14 -8.86 4.59
CA PHE A 224 -0.79 -8.94 5.99
C PHE A 224 0.59 -9.57 6.14
N ASP A 225 1.53 -8.86 6.75
CA ASP A 225 2.87 -9.36 7.02
C ASP A 225 3.20 -9.17 8.50
N VAL A 226 3.87 -10.16 9.08
CA VAL A 226 4.49 -10.08 10.40
C VAL A 226 5.96 -10.42 10.24
N SER A 227 6.83 -9.54 10.71
CA SER A 227 8.26 -9.82 10.77
C SER A 227 8.78 -9.58 12.16
N LEU A 228 9.66 -10.46 12.61
CA LEU A 228 10.43 -10.29 13.83
C LEU A 228 11.87 -9.99 13.45
N LEU A 229 12.38 -8.86 13.96
CA LEU A 229 13.71 -8.36 13.65
C LEU A 229 14.49 -8.07 14.93
N THR A 230 15.80 -8.20 14.86
CA THR A 230 16.73 -7.61 15.82
C THR A 230 17.29 -6.32 15.25
N ILE A 231 17.44 -5.31 16.11
CA ILE A 231 18.22 -4.11 15.83
C ILE A 231 19.33 -4.02 16.84
N ASP A 232 20.57 -3.91 16.36
CA ASP A 232 21.73 -3.55 17.17
C ASP A 232 22.56 -2.48 16.45
N ASN A 233 22.71 -1.31 17.06
CA ASN A 233 23.51 -0.19 16.55
C ASN A 233 23.22 0.17 15.06
N GLY A 234 21.96 0.11 14.65
CA GLY A 234 21.52 0.42 13.28
C GLY A 234 21.70 -0.73 12.28
N VAL A 235 22.17 -1.89 12.71
CA VAL A 235 22.14 -3.14 11.95
C VAL A 235 20.80 -3.83 12.18
N PHE A 236 20.11 -4.15 11.09
CA PHE A 236 18.80 -4.81 11.11
C PHE A 236 18.96 -6.23 10.58
N GLU A 237 18.51 -7.21 11.36
CA GLU A 237 18.46 -8.61 10.94
C GLU A 237 17.02 -9.13 11.07
N VAL A 238 16.52 -9.77 10.02
CA VAL A 238 15.19 -10.40 10.03
C VAL A 238 15.36 -11.82 10.55
N LEU A 239 14.78 -12.12 11.71
CA LEU A 239 14.83 -13.45 12.31
C LEU A 239 13.78 -14.39 11.71
N ALA A 240 12.56 -13.90 11.57
CA ALA A 240 11.44 -14.66 11.03
C ALA A 240 10.43 -13.76 10.34
N THR A 241 9.67 -14.32 9.40
CA THR A 241 8.57 -13.63 8.72
C THR A 241 7.46 -14.62 8.40
N ASN A 242 6.22 -14.18 8.60
CA ASN A 242 5.01 -14.91 8.24
C ASN A 242 3.92 -13.92 7.81
N GLY A 243 2.83 -14.38 7.21
CA GLY A 243 1.80 -13.46 6.72
C GLY A 243 0.73 -14.13 5.87
N ASP A 244 -0.12 -13.30 5.29
CA ASP A 244 -1.15 -13.65 4.32
C ASP A 244 -1.19 -12.60 3.20
N THR A 245 -0.86 -13.02 1.98
CA THR A 245 -0.80 -12.13 0.80
C THR A 245 -2.17 -11.73 0.25
N HIS A 246 -3.27 -12.17 0.88
CA HIS A 246 -4.66 -11.84 0.48
C HIS A 246 -5.56 -11.51 1.67
N LEU A 247 -4.99 -10.95 2.74
CA LEU A 247 -5.76 -10.47 3.89
C LEU A 247 -5.51 -8.99 4.11
N GLY A 248 -6.56 -8.18 4.18
CA GLY A 248 -6.45 -6.78 4.56
C GLY A 248 -7.77 -6.02 4.62
N GLY A 249 -7.66 -4.70 4.54
CA GLY A 249 -8.79 -3.76 4.63
C GLY A 249 -9.92 -4.01 3.63
N GLU A 250 -9.63 -4.47 2.41
CA GLU A 250 -10.64 -4.78 1.39
C GLU A 250 -11.48 -6.01 1.76
N ASP A 251 -10.91 -6.99 2.46
CA ASP A 251 -11.66 -8.16 2.93
C ASP A 251 -12.68 -7.76 3.99
N PHE A 252 -12.31 -6.81 4.87
CA PHE A 252 -13.22 -6.27 5.88
C PHE A 252 -14.36 -5.45 5.29
N ASP A 253 -14.06 -4.70 4.22
CA ASP A 253 -15.07 -4.00 3.44
C ASP A 253 -16.00 -5.00 2.77
N GLN A 254 -15.46 -6.06 2.16
CA GLN A 254 -16.25 -7.09 1.49
C GLN A 254 -17.22 -7.81 2.46
N ARG A 255 -16.79 -8.16 3.67
CA ARG A 255 -17.69 -8.74 4.71
C ARG A 255 -18.84 -7.79 5.06
N THR A 256 -18.54 -6.50 5.15
CA THR A 256 -19.51 -5.46 5.49
C THR A 256 -20.47 -5.20 4.33
N MET A 257 -19.97 -5.19 3.09
CA MET A 257 -20.78 -5.10 1.88
C MET A 257 -21.74 -6.29 1.78
N GLU A 258 -21.26 -7.52 1.98
CA GLU A 258 -22.09 -8.73 1.93
C GLU A 258 -23.23 -8.70 2.96
N TYR A 259 -22.97 -8.18 4.16
CA TYR A 259 -24.01 -7.93 5.16
C TYR A 259 -25.08 -6.95 4.64
N PHE A 260 -24.67 -5.80 4.10
CA PHE A 260 -25.61 -4.79 3.61
C PHE A 260 -26.35 -5.22 2.34
N ILE A 261 -25.71 -5.92 1.41
CA ILE A 261 -26.37 -6.47 0.22
C ILE A 261 -27.50 -7.42 0.62
N LYS A 262 -27.27 -8.29 1.61
CA LYS A 262 -28.32 -9.18 2.16
C LYS A 262 -29.43 -8.38 2.83
N LEU A 263 -29.09 -7.35 3.59
CA LEU A 263 -30.06 -6.48 4.26
C LEU A 263 -30.94 -5.72 3.25
N ILE A 264 -30.33 -5.13 2.23
CA ILE A 264 -31.03 -4.44 1.14
C ILE A 264 -31.97 -5.41 0.44
N LYS A 265 -31.49 -6.59 0.03
CA LYS A 265 -32.32 -7.62 -0.62
C LYS A 265 -33.51 -8.03 0.27
N LYS A 266 -33.30 -8.14 1.58
CA LYS A 266 -34.39 -8.43 2.53
C LYS A 266 -35.41 -7.29 2.64
N LYS A 267 -34.97 -6.03 2.63
CA LYS A 267 -35.83 -4.85 2.79
C LYS A 267 -36.57 -4.45 1.50
N THR A 268 -35.92 -4.60 0.35
CA THR A 268 -36.41 -4.07 -0.93
C THR A 268 -36.77 -5.16 -1.96
N GLY A 269 -36.36 -6.42 -1.72
CA GLY A 269 -36.49 -7.51 -2.69
C GLY A 269 -35.49 -7.44 -3.86
N LYS A 270 -34.64 -6.41 -3.93
CA LYS A 270 -33.70 -6.19 -5.04
C LYS A 270 -32.30 -6.70 -4.70
N ASP A 271 -31.66 -7.37 -5.66
CA ASP A 271 -30.29 -7.87 -5.49
C ASP A 271 -29.29 -6.87 -6.08
N LEU A 272 -28.54 -6.19 -5.20
CA LEU A 272 -27.57 -5.16 -5.57
C LEU A 272 -26.48 -5.68 -6.52
N ARG A 273 -26.15 -6.98 -6.44
CA ARG A 273 -25.05 -7.59 -7.21
C ARG A 273 -25.24 -7.56 -8.72
N LYS A 274 -26.45 -7.22 -9.19
CA LYS A 274 -26.77 -7.10 -10.63
C LYS A 274 -26.41 -5.73 -11.21
N ASP A 275 -26.03 -4.76 -10.38
CA ASP A 275 -25.70 -3.40 -10.78
C ASP A 275 -24.31 -3.01 -10.25
N ASN A 276 -23.32 -3.01 -11.15
CA ASN A 276 -21.94 -2.67 -10.83
C ASN A 276 -21.81 -1.27 -10.21
N ARG A 277 -22.56 -0.29 -10.71
CA ARG A 277 -22.55 1.08 -10.19
C ARG A 277 -23.08 1.12 -8.76
N ALA A 278 -24.18 0.42 -8.49
CA ALA A 278 -24.77 0.34 -7.16
C ALA A 278 -23.82 -0.34 -6.16
N VAL A 279 -23.17 -1.45 -6.56
CA VAL A 279 -22.15 -2.13 -5.75
C VAL A 279 -20.99 -1.19 -5.42
N GLN A 280 -20.47 -0.43 -6.40
CA GLN A 280 -19.36 0.50 -6.14
C GLN A 280 -19.77 1.70 -5.27
N LYS A 281 -21.01 2.20 -5.40
CA LYS A 281 -21.54 3.21 -4.46
C LYS A 281 -21.52 2.69 -3.03
N LEU A 282 -21.98 1.45 -2.82
CA LEU A 282 -21.96 0.81 -1.50
C LEU A 282 -20.52 0.61 -0.99
N ARG A 283 -19.60 0.09 -1.82
CA ARG A 283 -18.18 -0.10 -1.47
C ARG A 283 -17.56 1.19 -0.93
N ARG A 284 -17.75 2.29 -1.65
CA ARG A 284 -17.23 3.61 -1.25
C ARG A 284 -17.73 4.05 0.13
N GLU A 285 -19.03 3.91 0.40
CA GLU A 285 -19.57 4.30 1.70
C GLU A 285 -19.18 3.30 2.81
N VAL A 286 -18.99 2.02 2.49
CA VAL A 286 -18.46 1.02 3.45
C VAL A 286 -17.03 1.34 3.86
N GLU A 287 -16.14 1.67 2.91
CA GLU A 287 -14.75 2.04 3.22
C GLU A 287 -14.69 3.27 4.14
N LYS A 288 -15.51 4.30 3.83
CA LYS A 288 -15.64 5.49 4.68
C LYS A 288 -16.16 5.15 6.07
N ALA A 289 -17.18 4.29 6.16
CA ALA A 289 -17.75 3.83 7.42
C ALA A 289 -16.71 3.08 8.26
N LYS A 290 -15.95 2.15 7.65
CA LYS A 290 -14.83 1.44 8.31
C LYS A 290 -13.83 2.42 8.92
N ARG A 291 -13.38 3.41 8.13
CA ARG A 291 -12.44 4.44 8.62
C ARG A 291 -13.03 5.24 9.79
N ALA A 292 -14.29 5.65 9.71
CA ALA A 292 -14.96 6.37 10.80
C ALA A 292 -15.07 5.53 12.07
N LEU A 293 -15.36 4.24 11.95
CA LEU A 293 -15.50 3.31 13.08
C LEU A 293 -14.20 3.04 13.84
N SER A 294 -13.04 3.35 13.26
CA SER A 294 -11.77 3.32 13.99
C SER A 294 -11.71 4.35 15.13
N VAL A 295 -12.56 5.39 15.07
CA VAL A 295 -12.65 6.44 16.11
C VAL A 295 -14.04 6.46 16.76
N GLN A 296 -15.10 6.33 15.96
CA GLN A 296 -16.50 6.40 16.41
C GLN A 296 -17.07 5.02 16.73
N HIS A 297 -18.08 4.96 17.62
CA HIS A 297 -18.77 3.71 17.95
C HIS A 297 -19.85 3.30 16.94
N GLN A 298 -20.34 4.25 16.15
CA GLN A 298 -21.32 4.02 15.09
C GLN A 298 -21.20 5.11 14.02
N VAL A 299 -21.65 4.80 12.81
CA VAL A 299 -21.71 5.73 11.69
C VAL A 299 -22.99 5.48 10.90
N LYS A 300 -23.66 6.55 10.47
CA LYS A 300 -24.80 6.47 9.57
C LYS A 300 -24.29 6.47 8.13
N MET A 301 -24.63 5.44 7.37
CA MET A 301 -24.32 5.32 5.96
C MET A 301 -25.52 5.74 5.14
N GLU A 302 -25.32 6.67 4.21
CA GLU A 302 -26.37 7.20 3.35
C GLU A 302 -25.92 7.17 1.90
N VAL A 303 -26.73 6.55 1.03
CA VAL A 303 -26.52 6.53 -0.42
C VAL A 303 -27.83 6.84 -1.10
N GLU A 304 -27.88 8.00 -1.75
CA GLU A 304 -29.01 8.39 -2.58
C GLU A 304 -29.10 7.54 -3.84
N SER A 305 -30.33 7.13 -4.18
CA SER A 305 -30.67 6.32 -5.33
C SER A 305 -29.66 5.18 -5.52
N LEU A 306 -29.52 4.33 -4.49
CA LEU A 306 -28.59 3.22 -4.50
C LEU A 306 -28.97 2.21 -5.57
N ILE A 307 -30.25 1.80 -5.62
CA ILE A 307 -30.77 0.84 -6.60
C ILE A 307 -32.22 1.19 -6.99
N ASP A 308 -32.53 1.28 -8.27
CA ASP A 308 -33.87 1.59 -8.80
C ASP A 308 -34.54 2.81 -8.14
N GLY A 309 -33.78 3.87 -7.84
CA GLY A 309 -34.28 5.07 -7.17
C GLY A 309 -34.51 4.94 -5.66
N ILE A 310 -34.21 3.77 -5.07
CA ILE A 310 -34.33 3.54 -3.63
C ILE A 310 -33.08 4.05 -2.93
N ASP A 311 -33.28 4.95 -1.97
CA ASP A 311 -32.22 5.41 -1.07
C ASP A 311 -31.84 4.33 -0.06
N PHE A 312 -30.56 4.30 0.30
CA PHE A 312 -30.04 3.47 1.38
C PHE A 312 -29.66 4.35 2.56
N SER A 313 -30.19 4.03 3.74
CA SER A 313 -29.88 4.71 4.99
C SER A 313 -29.86 3.70 6.12
N GLU A 314 -28.67 3.33 6.58
CA GLU A 314 -28.49 2.35 7.66
C GLU A 314 -27.39 2.81 8.61
N THR A 315 -27.49 2.42 9.89
CA THR A 315 -26.40 2.65 10.85
C THR A 315 -25.54 1.40 10.98
N LEU A 316 -24.22 1.56 10.82
CA LEU A 316 -23.23 0.54 11.14
C LEU A 316 -22.62 0.85 12.50
N THR A 317 -22.66 -0.10 13.43
CA THR A 317 -21.96 0.02 14.72
C THR A 317 -20.60 -0.66 14.65
N ARG A 318 -19.63 -0.20 15.46
CA ARG A 318 -18.31 -0.84 15.59
C ARG A 318 -18.47 -2.29 16.03
N ALA A 319 -19.35 -2.56 16.99
CA ALA A 319 -19.63 -3.91 17.45
C ALA A 319 -20.09 -4.83 16.32
N LYS A 320 -20.95 -4.34 15.41
CA LYS A 320 -21.39 -5.13 14.26
C LYS A 320 -20.26 -5.35 13.25
N PHE A 321 -19.48 -4.32 12.96
CA PHE A 321 -18.29 -4.44 12.10
C PHE A 321 -17.29 -5.46 12.66
N GLU A 322 -17.03 -5.44 13.97
CA GLU A 322 -16.17 -6.41 14.63
C GLU A 322 -16.75 -7.83 14.59
N GLU A 323 -18.05 -8.00 14.79
CA GLU A 323 -18.73 -9.30 14.69
C GLU A 323 -18.57 -9.92 13.29
N LEU A 324 -18.74 -9.12 12.23
CA LEU A 324 -18.64 -9.57 10.84
C LEU A 324 -17.23 -10.03 10.43
N ASN A 325 -16.21 -9.57 11.16
CA ASN A 325 -14.80 -9.73 10.81
C ASN A 325 -13.98 -10.46 11.89
N MET A 326 -14.62 -10.93 12.96
CA MET A 326 -13.92 -11.47 14.13
C MET A 326 -13.00 -12.66 13.80
N ASP A 327 -13.41 -13.52 12.87
CA ASP A 327 -12.61 -14.64 12.40
C ASP A 327 -11.34 -14.17 11.68
N LEU A 328 -11.45 -13.17 10.81
CA LEU A 328 -10.31 -12.57 10.11
C LEU A 328 -9.38 -11.85 11.09
N PHE A 329 -9.94 -11.07 12.01
CA PHE A 329 -9.19 -10.36 13.04
C PHE A 329 -8.41 -11.31 13.94
N ARG A 330 -9.05 -12.37 14.46
CA ARG A 330 -8.34 -13.40 15.25
C ARG A 330 -7.33 -14.17 14.41
N GLY A 331 -7.61 -14.37 13.12
CA GLY A 331 -6.70 -15.00 12.16
C GLY A 331 -5.33 -14.34 12.11
N THR A 332 -5.26 -13.01 12.29
CA THR A 332 -4.01 -12.24 12.31
C THR A 332 -3.02 -12.67 13.40
N LEU A 333 -3.48 -13.29 14.49
CA LEU A 333 -2.60 -13.74 15.57
C LEU A 333 -1.84 -15.03 15.22
N LYS A 334 -2.29 -15.79 14.22
CA LYS A 334 -1.61 -17.04 13.82
C LYS A 334 -0.22 -16.75 13.23
N PRO A 335 -0.06 -15.83 12.25
CA PRO A 335 1.28 -15.42 11.81
C PRO A 335 2.15 -14.85 12.93
N VAL A 336 1.58 -14.09 13.86
CA VAL A 336 2.30 -13.56 15.04
C VAL A 336 2.86 -14.70 15.90
N GLN A 337 2.06 -15.71 16.19
CA GLN A 337 2.53 -16.89 16.91
C GLN A 337 3.61 -17.62 16.13
N LYS A 338 3.44 -17.77 14.82
CA LYS A 338 4.37 -18.52 13.97
C LYS A 338 5.75 -17.86 13.89
N VAL A 339 5.83 -16.53 13.78
CA VAL A 339 7.12 -15.83 13.78
C VAL A 339 7.87 -15.93 15.10
N LEU A 340 7.15 -15.99 16.23
CA LEU A 340 7.76 -16.20 17.55
C LEU A 340 8.34 -17.62 17.64
N GLU A 341 7.59 -18.62 17.20
CA GLU A 341 8.05 -20.02 17.16
C GLU A 341 9.26 -20.19 16.23
N ASP A 342 9.23 -19.63 15.02
CA ASP A 342 10.30 -19.77 14.04
C ASP A 342 11.59 -19.04 14.46
N ALA A 343 11.48 -17.99 15.29
CA ALA A 343 12.61 -17.27 15.87
C ALA A 343 13.06 -17.81 17.24
N ASP A 344 12.43 -18.87 17.75
CA ASP A 344 12.65 -19.41 19.11
C ASP A 344 12.53 -18.34 20.21
N MET A 345 11.55 -17.45 20.09
CA MET A 345 11.31 -16.34 21.01
C MET A 345 9.97 -16.45 21.74
N LYS A 346 9.96 -16.01 23.00
CA LYS A 346 8.76 -15.84 23.80
C LYS A 346 8.23 -14.43 23.64
N LYS A 347 6.97 -14.24 24.03
CA LYS A 347 6.30 -12.93 24.01
C LYS A 347 7.05 -11.86 24.80
N ASP A 348 7.63 -12.25 25.93
CA ASP A 348 8.38 -11.35 26.82
C ASP A 348 9.73 -10.93 26.25
N ASP A 349 10.26 -11.65 25.25
CA ASP A 349 11.51 -11.29 24.57
C ASP A 349 11.29 -10.14 23.57
N ILE A 350 10.04 -9.77 23.28
CA ILE A 350 9.71 -8.71 22.34
C ILE A 350 9.77 -7.35 23.03
N HIS A 351 10.72 -6.52 22.61
CA HIS A 351 10.98 -5.21 23.21
C HIS A 351 9.99 -4.17 22.70
N GLU A 352 9.62 -4.20 21.43
CA GLU A 352 8.69 -3.26 20.81
C GLU A 352 7.80 -3.96 19.79
N ILE A 353 6.58 -3.44 19.64
CA ILE A 353 5.63 -3.86 18.62
C ILE A 353 5.36 -2.64 17.74
N VAL A 354 5.71 -2.70 16.46
CA VAL A 354 5.50 -1.62 15.50
C VAL A 354 4.30 -1.97 14.64
N LEU A 355 3.29 -1.11 14.64
CA LEU A 355 2.12 -1.24 13.77
C LEU A 355 2.37 -0.53 12.44
N VAL A 356 2.04 -1.18 11.33
CA VAL A 356 2.17 -0.65 9.97
C VAL A 356 0.90 -0.99 9.19
N GLY A 357 0.54 -0.15 8.23
CA GLY A 357 -0.61 -0.35 7.38
C GLY A 357 -1.90 0.19 7.99
N GLY A 358 -2.72 0.82 7.16
CA GLY A 358 -3.90 1.57 7.61
C GLY A 358 -4.94 0.74 8.37
N SER A 359 -4.99 -0.59 8.17
CA SER A 359 -5.95 -1.45 8.87
C SER A 359 -5.55 -1.73 10.34
N THR A 360 -4.31 -1.46 10.74
CA THR A 360 -3.91 -1.49 12.16
C THR A 360 -4.55 -0.37 12.99
N ARG A 361 -5.18 0.62 12.34
CA ARG A 361 -5.99 1.64 13.01
C ARG A 361 -7.29 1.09 13.60
N ILE A 362 -7.69 -0.14 13.25
CA ILE A 362 -8.89 -0.79 13.78
C ILE A 362 -8.69 -1.10 15.27
N PRO A 363 -9.53 -0.57 16.20
CA PRO A 363 -9.35 -0.76 17.64
C PRO A 363 -9.31 -2.22 18.06
N LYS A 364 -10.07 -3.08 17.37
CA LYS A 364 -10.10 -4.52 17.67
C LYS A 364 -8.79 -5.23 17.37
N ILE A 365 -8.10 -4.84 16.30
CA ILE A 365 -6.79 -5.39 15.94
C ILE A 365 -5.76 -5.02 17.02
N GLN A 366 -5.73 -3.75 17.42
CA GLN A 366 -4.83 -3.29 18.49
C GLN A 366 -5.13 -3.97 19.82
N GLN A 367 -6.41 -4.12 20.17
CA GLN A 367 -6.81 -4.85 21.37
C GLN A 367 -6.34 -6.30 21.34
N LEU A 368 -6.60 -7.03 20.25
CA LEU A 368 -6.17 -8.43 20.13
C LEU A 368 -4.65 -8.59 20.25
N LEU A 369 -3.89 -7.67 19.64
CA LEU A 369 -2.43 -7.70 19.72
C LEU A 369 -1.93 -7.38 21.13
N LYS A 370 -2.50 -6.36 21.78
CA LYS A 370 -2.20 -6.01 23.17
C LYS A 370 -2.50 -7.16 24.13
N ASP A 371 -3.68 -7.79 23.99
CA ASP A 371 -4.08 -8.93 24.80
C ASP A 371 -3.14 -10.13 24.55
N PHE A 372 -2.73 -10.34 23.28
CA PHE A 372 -1.77 -11.39 22.93
C PHE A 372 -0.42 -11.17 23.62
N PHE A 373 0.07 -9.94 23.71
CA PHE A 373 1.32 -9.58 24.39
C PHE A 373 1.11 -9.11 25.84
N ASN A 374 0.15 -9.71 26.55
CA ASN A 374 0.00 -9.56 28.01
C ASN A 374 -0.15 -8.09 28.48
N GLY A 375 -0.76 -7.24 27.65
CA GLY A 375 -0.99 -5.82 27.95
C GLY A 375 0.07 -4.87 27.38
N LYS A 376 1.12 -5.37 26.71
CA LYS A 376 2.14 -4.53 26.06
C LYS A 376 1.50 -3.64 25.00
N GLU A 377 1.72 -2.34 25.11
CA GLU A 377 1.22 -1.35 24.15
C GLU A 377 2.10 -1.33 22.89
N PRO A 378 1.50 -1.29 21.69
CA PRO A 378 2.25 -1.03 20.47
C PRO A 378 2.88 0.37 20.47
N SER A 379 4.01 0.49 19.78
CA SER A 379 4.75 1.74 19.65
C SER A 379 3.93 2.80 18.91
N ARG A 380 4.00 4.04 19.39
CA ARG A 380 3.32 5.20 18.80
C ARG A 380 4.25 6.07 17.95
N ALA A 381 5.52 5.66 17.80
CA ALA A 381 6.58 6.53 17.30
C ALA A 381 6.59 6.72 15.78
N ILE A 382 5.87 5.91 15.02
CA ILE A 382 5.79 5.99 13.55
C ILE A 382 4.35 6.21 13.16
N ASN A 383 4.14 7.08 12.17
CA ASN A 383 2.85 7.16 11.50
C ASN A 383 2.63 5.87 10.70
N LEU A 384 1.48 5.23 10.90
CA LEU A 384 1.18 3.87 10.46
C LEU A 384 1.24 3.65 8.93
N ASP A 385 1.29 4.73 8.14
CA ASP A 385 1.28 4.68 6.68
C ASP A 385 2.68 4.94 6.06
N GLU A 386 3.76 4.96 6.86
CA GLU A 386 5.10 5.45 6.43
C GLU A 386 6.17 4.35 6.23
N ALA A 387 5.81 3.17 5.70
CA ALA A 387 6.81 2.20 5.19
C ALA A 387 7.76 2.84 4.16
N VAL A 388 7.26 3.84 3.42
CA VAL A 388 8.03 4.72 2.53
C VAL A 388 9.24 5.35 3.19
N ALA A 389 9.15 5.70 4.47
CA ALA A 389 10.25 6.37 5.15
C ALA A 389 11.50 5.49 5.19
N GLY A 390 11.34 4.19 5.38
CA GLY A 390 12.47 3.25 5.30
C GLY A 390 13.00 3.05 3.91
N ALA A 391 12.12 2.99 2.90
CA ALA A 391 12.53 2.92 1.51
C ALA A 391 13.33 4.17 1.11
N ALA A 392 12.86 5.35 1.54
CA ALA A 392 13.52 6.64 1.33
C ALA A 392 14.87 6.71 2.07
N VAL A 393 14.97 6.24 3.31
CA VAL A 393 16.26 6.18 4.03
C VAL A 393 17.25 5.27 3.32
N GLN A 394 16.77 4.13 2.84
CA GLN A 394 17.64 3.18 2.15
C GLN A 394 18.21 3.75 0.84
N THR A 395 17.63 4.85 0.33
CA THR A 395 18.20 5.55 -0.81
C THR A 395 19.52 6.25 -0.47
N SER A 396 19.69 6.81 0.74
CA SER A 396 20.97 7.44 1.13
C SER A 396 22.09 6.42 1.21
N VAL A 397 21.79 5.22 1.74
CA VAL A 397 22.73 4.10 1.80
C VAL A 397 23.09 3.60 0.40
N ALA A 398 22.11 3.54 -0.51
CA ALA A 398 22.34 3.12 -1.90
C ALA A 398 23.13 4.17 -2.72
N ASP A 399 22.95 5.46 -2.41
CA ASP A 399 23.70 6.58 -3.00
C ASP A 399 25.12 6.71 -2.45
N GLY A 400 25.45 6.03 -1.35
CA GLY A 400 26.75 6.13 -0.68
C GLY A 400 26.95 7.43 0.12
N SER A 401 25.84 8.07 0.53
CA SER A 401 25.80 9.35 1.27
C SER A 401 25.53 9.19 2.76
#